data_AF-A0A926DMZ0-F1
#
_entry.id   AF-A0A926DMZ0-F1
#
_cell.length_a   1.000
_cell.length_b   1.000
_cell.length_c   1.000
_cell.angle_alpha   90.00
_cell.angle_beta   90.00
_cell.angle_gamma   90.00
#
_symmetry.space_group_name_H-M   'P 1'
#
loop_
_entity.id
_entity.type
_entity.pdbx_description
1 polymer ?
#
loop_
_entity_poly.entity_id
_entity_poly.type
_entity_poly.pdbx_seq_one_letter_code
_entity_poly.pdbx_strand_id
1 'polypeptide(L)' 'MKNLDIREEVKAANLKLWQIAERFGCNDVTFSKKLRREFTPEQKAKVRQIIADLVKEREEA' A
#
# COMPACT_ATOMS: atom_id res chain seq x y z
N MET A 1 10.02 12.04 -5.78
CA MET A 1 9.57 10.63 -5.83
C MET A 1 8.09 10.63 -6.18
N LYS A 2 7.62 9.75 -7.07
CA LYS A 2 6.18 9.61 -7.34
C LYS A 2 5.54 8.72 -6.25
N ASN A 3 4.29 9.00 -5.86
CA ASN A 3 3.51 8.25 -4.85
C ASN A 3 4.05 8.30 -3.41
N LEU A 4 4.57 9.47 -3.00
CA LEU A 4 4.90 9.73 -1.60
C LEU A 4 3.69 9.58 -0.67
N ASP A 5 2.50 10.02 -1.13
CA ASP A 5 1.23 9.91 -0.38
C ASP A 5 0.99 8.50 0.16
N ILE A 6 1.16 7.48 -0.71
CA ILE A 6 0.98 6.08 -0.32
C ILE A 6 2.06 5.67 0.69
N ARG A 7 3.31 6.07 0.47
CA ARG A 7 4.38 5.72 1.42
C ARG A 7 4.14 6.34 2.79
N GLU A 8 3.63 7.56 2.83
CA GLU A 8 3.29 8.26 4.06
C GLU A 8 2.08 7.63 4.75
N GLU A 9 1.01 7.30 4.02
CA GLU A 9 -0.14 6.57 4.58
C GLU A 9 0.28 5.23 5.19
N VAL A 10 1.10 4.45 4.47
CA VAL A 10 1.62 3.17 4.94
C VAL A 10 2.49 3.33 6.18
N LYS A 11 3.34 4.36 6.20
CA LYS A 11 4.22 4.65 7.34
C LYS A 11 3.45 5.18 8.55
N ALA A 12 2.42 6.00 8.33
CA ALA A 12 1.52 6.51 9.36
C ALA A 12 0.70 5.37 9.99
N ALA A 13 0.21 4.45 9.16
CA ALA A 13 -0.41 3.19 9.57
C ALA A 13 0.58 2.19 10.21
N ASN A 14 1.88 2.51 10.21
CA ASN A 14 2.97 1.65 10.67
C ASN A 14 2.95 0.26 10.00
N LEU A 15 2.42 0.17 8.79
CA LEU A 15 2.33 -1.04 7.97
C LEU A 15 3.58 -1.19 7.10
N LYS A 16 3.87 -2.42 6.68
CA LYS A 16 4.96 -2.69 5.75
C LYS A 16 4.43 -2.82 4.32
N LEU A 17 5.18 -2.29 3.35
CA LEU A 17 4.82 -2.31 1.92
C LEU A 17 4.56 -3.74 1.41
N TRP A 18 5.26 -4.75 1.94
CA TRP A 18 5.05 -6.15 1.56
C TRP A 18 3.71 -6.71 2.02
N GLN A 19 3.15 -6.28 3.17
CA GLN A 19 1.83 -6.73 3.64
C GLN A 19 0.73 -6.28 2.67
N ILE A 20 0.86 -5.04 2.19
CA ILE A 20 -0.04 -4.46 1.21
C ILE A 20 0.13 -5.16 -0.13
N ALA A 21 1.37 -5.46 -0.52
CA ALA A 21 1.66 -6.20 -1.75
C ALA A 21 1.00 -7.60 -1.72
N GLU A 22 1.09 -8.32 -0.61
CA GLU A 22 0.43 -9.62 -0.41
C GLU A 22 -1.09 -9.53 -0.58
N ARG A 23 -1.75 -8.60 0.12
CA ARG A 23 -3.20 -8.36 -0.03
C ARG A 23 -3.58 -7.86 -1.43
N PHE A 24 -2.69 -7.13 -2.10
CA PHE A 24 -2.88 -6.69 -3.48
C PHE A 24 -2.68 -7.84 -4.50
N GLY A 25 -2.21 -9.02 -4.06
CA GLY A 25 -1.89 -10.13 -4.95
C GLY A 25 -0.67 -9.88 -5.83
N CYS A 26 0.25 -9.03 -5.38
CA CYS A 26 1.49 -8.71 -6.09
C CYS A 26 2.70 -8.99 -5.21
N ASN A 27 3.82 -9.30 -5.86
CA ASN A 27 5.08 -9.45 -5.14
C ASN A 27 5.65 -8.07 -4.74
N ASP A 28 6.38 -7.99 -3.62
CA ASP A 28 6.96 -6.73 -3.10
C ASP A 28 7.80 -5.99 -4.16
N VAL A 29 8.58 -6.75 -4.95
CA VAL A 29 9.40 -6.21 -6.04
C VAL A 29 8.54 -5.51 -7.10
N THR A 30 7.37 -6.09 -7.43
CA THR A 30 6.42 -5.52 -8.39
C THR A 30 5.77 -4.27 -7.80
N PHE A 31 5.45 -4.29 -6.51
CA PHE A 31 4.86 -3.16 -5.80
C PHE A 31 5.85 -1.98 -5.70
N SER A 32 7.09 -2.23 -5.30
CA SER A 32 8.18 -1.25 -5.26
C SER A 32 8.53 -0.69 -6.64
N LYS A 33 8.41 -1.49 -7.71
CA LYS A 33 8.55 -1.01 -9.09
C LYS A 33 7.36 -0.15 -9.52
N LYS A 34 6.12 -0.53 -9.15
CA LYS A 34 4.91 0.26 -9.41
C LYS A 34 4.91 1.60 -8.66
N LEU A 35 5.39 1.64 -7.42
CA LEU A 35 5.53 2.88 -6.65
C LEU A 35 6.46 3.90 -7.30
N ARG A 36 7.42 3.45 -8.13
CA ARG A 36 8.31 4.34 -8.89
C ARG A 36 7.67 4.89 -10.18
N ARG A 37 6.54 4.35 -10.62
CA ARG A 37 5.78 4.77 -11.82
C ARG A 37 4.50 5.51 -11.40
N GLU A 38 3.87 6.24 -12.32
CA GLU A 38 2.58 6.87 -12.03
C GLU A 38 1.52 5.79 -11.81
N PHE A 39 1.04 5.68 -10.58
CA PHE A 39 -0.13 4.88 -10.26
C PHE A 39 -1.35 5.58 -10.86
N THR A 40 -2.20 4.83 -11.56
CA THR A 40 -3.53 5.33 -11.90
C THR A 40 -4.34 5.56 -10.61
N PRO A 41 -5.31 6.49 -10.61
CA PRO A 41 -6.11 6.80 -9.43
C PRO A 41 -6.83 5.56 -8.87
N GLU A 42 -7.28 4.65 -9.73
CA GLU A 42 -7.91 3.39 -9.33
C GLU A 42 -6.97 2.48 -8.51
N GLN A 43 -5.72 2.38 -8.93
CA GLN A 43 -4.74 1.58 -8.22
C GLN A 43 -4.36 2.22 -6.88
N LYS A 44 -4.28 3.56 -6.81
CA LYS A 44 -4.13 4.26 -5.52
C LYS A 44 -5.31 3.94 -4.59
N ALA A 45 -6.54 3.98 -5.10
CA ALA A 45 -7.74 3.67 -4.32
C ALA A 45 -7.71 2.24 -3.77
N LYS A 46 -7.36 1.23 -4.59
CA LYS A 46 -7.17 -0.15 -4.12
C LYS A 46 -6.13 -0.26 -3.01
N VAL A 47 -4.99 0.40 -3.16
CA VAL A 47 -3.92 0.39 -2.15
C VAL A 47 -4.42 1.01 -0.84
N ARG A 48 -5.12 2.15 -0.90
CA ARG A 48 -5.72 2.76 0.30
C ARG A 48 -6.73 1.84 0.98
N GLN A 49 -7.56 1.15 0.19
CA GLN A 49 -8.53 0.20 0.72
C GLN A 49 -7.85 -0.93 1.49
N ILE A 50 -6.77 -1.49 0.93
CA ILE A 50 -5.98 -2.53 1.58
C ILE A 50 -5.28 -2.01 2.83
N ILE A 51 -4.76 -0.77 2.80
CA ILE A 51 -4.16 -0.13 3.97
C ILE A 51 -5.21 -0.01 5.09
N ALA A 52 -6.39 0.49 4.79
CA ALA A 52 -7.47 0.63 5.78
C ALA A 52 -7.88 -0.73 6.36
N ASP A 53 -7.96 -1.76 5.53
CA ASP A 53 -8.30 -3.12 5.92
C ASP A 53 -7.22 -3.73 6.84
N LEU A 54 -5.94 -3.59 6.47
CA LEU A 54 -4.79 -4.04 7.27
C LEU A 54 -4.63 -3.27 8.59
N VAL A 55 -4.90 -1.96 8.58
CA VAL A 55 -4.91 -1.15 9.81
C VAL A 55 -5.98 -1.67 10.76
N LYS A 56 -7.18 -1.90 10.24
CA LYS A 56 -8.30 -2.41 11.03
C LYS A 56 -8.00 -3.81 11.58
N GLU A 57 -7.51 -4.73 10.76
CA GLU A 57 -7.06 -6.07 11.20
C GLU A 57 -5.99 -6.00 12.31
N ARG A 58 -5.14 -4.96 12.30
CA ARG A 58 -4.11 -4.75 13.31
C ARG A 58 -4.61 -4.07 14.58
N GLU A 59 -5.58 -3.18 14.49
CA GLU A 59 -6.23 -2.58 15.67
C GLU A 59 -7.14 -3.58 16.40
N GLU A 60 -7.69 -4.55 15.68
CA GLU A 60 -8.52 -5.62 16.24
C GLU A 60 -7.71 -6.80 16.83
N ALA A 61 -6.38 -6.83 16.67
CA ALA A 61 -5.48 -7.92 17.11
C ALA A 61 -4.49 -7.49 18.21
#